data_AF-F0I3V2-F1
#
_entry.id   AF-F0I3V2-F1
#
_cell.length_a   1.000
_cell.length_b   1.000
_cell.length_c   1.000
_cell.angle_alpha   90.00
_cell.angle_beta   90.00
_cell.angle_gamma   90.00
#
_symmetry.space_group_name_H-M   'P 1'
#
loop_
_entity.id
_entity.type
_entity.pdbx_description
1 polymer ?
#
loop_
_entity_poly.entity_id
_entity_poly.type
_entity_poly.pdbx_seq_one_letter_code
_entity_poly.pdbx_strand_id
1 'polypeptide(L)'
;MTEKNDIKSVTISDLKKMGKHGRATARLDSGEEIILGPKYATQRRSGIIAGQVQEVDLIIPYTARLISQIRTIKVGPVLVARKMKQQRKTCLLLTGQGYKK
;
A
#
# COMPACT_ATOMS: atom_id res chain seq x y z
N MET A 1 -24.07 21.70 -3.30
CA MET A 1 -22.67 22.18 -3.33
C MET A 1 -21.80 21.02 -2.89
N THR A 2 -21.16 20.33 -3.82
CA THR A 2 -20.34 19.14 -3.49
C THR A 2 -19.00 19.63 -2.97
N GLU A 3 -18.72 19.36 -1.68
CA GLU A 3 -17.46 19.69 -1.04
C GLU A 3 -16.30 19.21 -1.91
N LYS A 4 -15.44 20.14 -2.32
CA LYS A 4 -14.20 19.87 -3.02
C LYS A 4 -13.23 19.30 -1.99
N ASN A 5 -13.40 18.03 -1.64
CA ASN A 5 -12.42 17.31 -0.83
C ASN A 5 -11.08 17.44 -1.55
N ASP A 6 -10.09 18.04 -0.91
CA ASP A 6 -8.71 18.05 -1.40
C ASP A 6 -8.19 16.61 -1.36
N ILE A 7 -8.43 15.87 -2.44
CA ILE A 7 -8.06 14.46 -2.52
C ILE A 7 -6.54 14.36 -2.61
N LYS A 8 -5.89 14.09 -1.48
CA LYS A 8 -4.44 13.98 -1.37
C LYS A 8 -3.96 12.61 -1.87
N SER A 9 -3.02 12.60 -2.81
CA SER A 9 -2.35 11.37 -3.28
C SER A 9 -1.47 10.77 -2.20
N VAL A 10 -1.31 9.45 -2.19
CA VAL A 10 -0.41 8.74 -1.26
C VAL A 10 1.05 8.91 -1.69
N THR A 11 1.94 9.16 -0.73
CA THR A 11 3.39 9.28 -0.93
C THR A 11 4.16 8.13 -0.26
N ILE A 12 5.45 7.98 -0.57
CA ILE A 12 6.32 7.00 0.10
C ILE A 12 6.38 7.24 1.62
N SER A 13 6.43 8.50 2.05
CA SER A 13 6.43 8.86 3.48
C SER A 13 5.14 8.40 4.17
N ASP A 14 4.01 8.45 3.47
CA ASP A 14 2.74 7.97 4.01
C ASP A 14 2.76 6.45 4.19
N LEU A 15 3.30 5.69 3.23
CA LEU A 15 3.47 4.23 3.35
C LEU A 15 4.33 3.86 4.57
N LYS A 16 5.45 4.56 4.77
CA LYS A 16 6.34 4.36 5.93
C LYS A 16 5.63 4.67 7.24
N LYS A 17 4.87 5.77 7.31
CA LYS A 17 4.07 6.12 8.50
C LYS A 17 3.04 5.04 8.80
N MET A 18 2.24 4.64 7.80
CA MET A 18 1.24 3.58 7.96
C MET A 18 1.87 2.27 8.44
N GLY A 19 2.99 1.86 7.82
CA GLY A 19 3.69 0.65 8.22
C GLY A 19 4.34 0.73 9.61
N LYS A 20 4.76 1.92 10.05
CA LYS A 20 5.27 2.13 11.42
C LYS A 20 4.19 1.92 12.49
N HIS A 21 2.94 2.28 12.20
CA HIS A 21 1.82 2.08 13.12
C HIS A 21 1.29 0.63 13.12
N GLY A 22 1.76 -0.21 12.18
CA GLY A 22 1.40 -1.61 12.06
C GLY A 22 0.01 -1.83 11.46
N ARG A 23 -0.32 -3.11 11.19
CA ARG A 23 -1.62 -3.57 10.62
C ARG A 23 -2.00 -2.95 9.27
N ALA A 24 -1.03 -2.34 8.59
CA ALA A 24 -1.24 -1.73 7.29
C ALA A 24 -0.93 -2.74 6.19
N THR A 25 -1.90 -3.01 5.30
CA THR A 25 -1.72 -3.88 4.14
C THR A 25 -2.10 -3.15 2.86
N ALA A 26 -1.41 -3.48 1.77
CA ALA A 26 -1.71 -2.95 0.45
C ALA A 26 -2.02 -4.09 -0.51
N ARG A 27 -3.11 -3.95 -1.26
CA ARG A 27 -3.47 -4.85 -2.36
C ARG A 27 -2.90 -4.28 -3.63
N LEU A 28 -2.15 -5.08 -4.37
CA LEU A 28 -1.59 -4.72 -5.67
C LEU A 28 -2.65 -4.89 -6.77
N ASP A 29 -2.37 -4.33 -7.94
CA ASP A 29 -3.19 -4.53 -9.14
C ASP A 29 -3.26 -6.00 -9.57
N SER A 30 -2.22 -6.79 -9.26
CA SER A 30 -2.20 -8.25 -9.43
C SER A 30 -3.18 -9.00 -8.54
N GLY A 31 -3.75 -8.33 -7.53
CA GLY A 31 -4.61 -8.94 -6.51
C GLY A 31 -3.84 -9.44 -5.28
N GLU A 32 -2.51 -9.59 -5.38
CA GLU A 32 -1.66 -9.97 -4.26
C GLU A 32 -1.67 -8.91 -3.15
N GLU A 33 -1.54 -9.36 -1.90
CA GLU A 33 -1.45 -8.48 -0.74
C GLU A 33 0.00 -8.41 -0.22
N ILE A 34 0.42 -7.20 0.15
CA ILE A 34 1.71 -6.93 0.79
C ILE A 34 1.48 -6.26 2.15
N ILE A 35 2.36 -6.55 3.10
CA ILE A 35 2.34 -5.94 4.43
C ILE A 35 3.23 -4.70 4.39
N LEU A 36 2.71 -3.55 4.81
CA LEU A 36 3.48 -2.31 4.87
C LEU A 36 4.26 -2.26 6.19
N GLY A 37 5.59 -2.16 6.10
CA GLY A 37 6.48 -1.93 7.23
C GLY A 37 7.04 -0.50 7.27
N PRO A 38 7.80 -0.14 8.31
CA PRO A 38 8.31 1.23 8.49
C PRO A 38 9.37 1.64 7.45
N LYS A 39 10.10 0.67 6.86
CA LYS A 39 11.19 0.93 5.91
C LYS A 39 10.90 0.39 4.51
N TYR A 40 10.23 -0.76 4.45
CA TYR A 40 9.88 -1.50 3.24
C TYR A 40 8.56 -2.24 3.48
N ALA A 41 7.94 -2.70 2.41
CA ALA A 41 6.87 -3.68 2.50
C ALA A 41 7.45 -5.10 2.44
N THR A 42 6.68 -6.09 2.90
CA THR A 42 6.99 -7.50 2.73
C THR A 42 5.88 -8.22 2.01
N GLN A 43 6.25 -9.29 1.31
CA GLN A 43 5.30 -10.20 0.68
C GLN A 43 5.70 -11.64 0.99
N ARG A 44 4.76 -12.37 1.60
CA ARG A 44 4.93 -13.79 1.89
C ARG A 44 4.77 -14.60 0.61
N ARG A 45 5.76 -15.40 0.25
CA ARG A 45 5.72 -16.35 -0.89
C ARG A 45 6.46 -17.64 -0.53
N SER A 46 6.20 -18.71 -1.28
CA SER A 46 7.04 -19.91 -1.23
C SER A 46 8.37 -19.65 -1.94
N GLY A 47 9.47 -19.89 -1.23
CA GLY A 47 10.84 -19.80 -1.75
C GLY A 47 11.64 -21.05 -1.40
N ILE A 48 12.88 -21.13 -1.90
CA ILE A 48 13.79 -22.24 -1.60
C ILE A 48 14.90 -21.73 -0.69
N ILE A 49 15.02 -22.29 0.52
CA ILE A 49 16.11 -22.04 1.47
C ILE A 49 16.83 -23.36 1.71
N ALA A 50 18.15 -23.38 1.47
CA ALA A 50 18.98 -24.57 1.64
C ALA A 50 18.42 -25.85 0.97
N GLY A 51 17.84 -25.69 -0.23
CA GLY A 51 17.24 -26.80 -0.99
C GLY A 51 15.83 -27.22 -0.57
N GLN A 52 15.22 -26.57 0.43
CA GLN A 52 13.87 -26.86 0.88
C GLN A 52 12.89 -25.75 0.54
N VAL A 53 11.67 -26.10 0.12
CA VAL A 53 10.58 -25.14 -0.09
C VAL A 53 10.07 -24.67 1.26
N GLN A 54 10.15 -23.37 1.51
CA GLN A 54 9.74 -22.73 2.75
C GLN A 54 8.99 -21.43 2.45
N GLU A 55 8.14 -20.97 3.37
CA GLU A 55 7.57 -19.63 3.25
C GLU A 55 8.59 -18.58 3.66
N VAL A 56 8.75 -17.56 2.81
CA VAL A 56 9.71 -16.49 2.98
C VAL A 56 9.03 -15.13 2.82
N ASP A 57 9.53 -14.13 3.52
CA ASP A 57 9.13 -12.74 3.34
C ASP A 57 10.09 -12.02 2.39
N LEU A 58 9.60 -11.68 1.20
CA LEU A 58 10.35 -10.90 0.24
C LEU A 58 10.25 -9.41 0.60
N ILE A 59 11.42 -8.76 0.71
CA ILE A 59 11.50 -7.31 0.92
C ILE A 59 11.16 -6.59 -0.38
N ILE A 60 10.17 -5.70 -0.30
CA ILE A 60 9.74 -4.84 -1.40
C ILE A 60 10.03 -3.38 -1.05
N PRO A 61 10.99 -2.72 -1.72
CA PRO A 61 11.33 -1.34 -1.44
C PRO A 61 10.21 -0.39 -1.85
N TYR A 62 10.00 0.65 -1.05
CA TYR A 62 9.07 1.72 -1.41
C TYR A 62 9.61 2.55 -2.57
N THR A 63 8.97 2.45 -3.72
CA THR A 63 9.31 3.17 -4.95
C THR A 63 8.07 3.79 -5.57
N ALA A 64 8.24 4.74 -6.48
CA ALA A 64 7.14 5.29 -7.28
C ALA A 64 6.42 4.18 -8.08
N ARG A 65 7.17 3.17 -8.55
CA ARG A 65 6.63 1.99 -9.23
C ARG A 65 5.74 1.15 -8.33
N LEU A 66 6.13 0.91 -7.08
CA LEU A 66 5.28 0.20 -6.15
C LEU A 66 3.97 0.97 -5.90
N ILE A 67 4.05 2.27 -5.66
CA ILE A 67 2.86 3.12 -5.47
C ILE A 67 1.93 3.03 -6.68
N SER A 68 2.46 3.05 -7.89
CA SER A 68 1.65 2.96 -9.11
C SER A 68 1.00 1.59 -9.28
N GLN A 69 1.47 0.54 -8.62
CA GLN A 69 0.91 -0.82 -8.63
C GLN A 69 -0.07 -1.09 -7.49
N ILE A 70 -0.15 -0.23 -6.46
CA ILE A 70 -1.09 -0.42 -5.35
C ILE A 70 -2.51 -0.03 -5.78
N ARG A 71 -3.46 -0.95 -5.59
CA ARG A 71 -4.89 -0.76 -5.83
C ARG A 71 -5.61 -0.19 -4.60
N THR A 72 -5.33 -0.71 -3.42
CA THR A 72 -5.94 -0.26 -2.15
C THR A 72 -4.97 -0.38 -0.99
N ILE A 73 -5.11 0.47 0.03
CA ILE A 73 -4.45 0.31 1.31
C ILE A 73 -5.50 0.21 2.41
N LYS A 74 -5.34 -0.76 3.30
CA LYS A 74 -6.11 -0.89 4.54
C LYS A 74 -5.21 -0.71 5.75
N VAL A 75 -5.76 -0.17 6.83
CA VAL A 75 -5.15 -0.21 8.17
C VAL A 75 -6.17 -0.89 9.08
N GLY A 76 -5.88 -2.13 9.47
CA GLY A 76 -6.89 -3.01 10.08
C GLY A 76 -8.13 -3.14 9.17
N PRO A 77 -9.34 -2.87 9.66
CA PRO A 77 -10.56 -2.97 8.85
C PRO A 77 -10.81 -1.77 7.93
N VAL A 78 -10.07 -0.66 8.09
CA VAL A 78 -10.40 0.63 7.44
C VAL A 78 -9.68 0.76 6.10
N LEU A 79 -10.43 1.07 5.04
CA LEU A 79 -9.88 1.40 3.71
C LEU A 79 -9.38 2.86 3.70
N VAL A 80 -8.07 3.05 3.86
CA VAL A 80 -7.45 4.37 4.00
C VAL A 80 -7.07 5.00 2.67
N ALA A 81 -6.84 4.19 1.64
CA ALA A 81 -6.51 4.66 0.30
C ALA A 81 -7.05 3.71 -0.77
N ARG A 82 -7.42 4.27 -1.93
CA ARG A 82 -7.78 3.49 -3.12
C ARG A 82 -7.35 4.19 -4.39
N LYS A 83 -6.98 3.40 -5.38
CA LYS A 83 -6.65 3.87 -6.71
C LYS A 83 -7.91 4.40 -7.38
N MET A 84 -7.84 5.60 -7.93
CA MET A 84 -8.93 6.27 -8.62
C MET A 84 -8.41 7.00 -9.86
N LYS A 85 -9.27 7.13 -10.87
CA LYS A 85 -9.00 7.97 -12.04
C LYS A 85 -9.31 9.42 -11.68
N GLN A 86 -8.32 10.28 -11.77
CA GLN A 86 -8.45 11.73 -11.61
C GLN A 86 -8.05 12.39 -12.93
N GLN A 87 -9.04 12.98 -13.61
CA GLN A 87 -8.88 13.53 -14.96
C GLN A 87 -8.28 12.48 -15.93
N ARG A 88 -7.01 12.67 -16.33
CA ARG A 88 -6.28 11.80 -17.26
C ARG A 88 -5.28 10.85 -16.59
N LYS A 89 -5.14 10.88 -15.26
CA LYS A 89 -4.17 10.06 -14.52
C LYS A 89 -4.86 9.15 -13.52
N THR A 90 -4.32 7.96 -13.33
CA THR A 90 -4.77 7.03 -12.30
C THR A 90 -3.82 7.15 -11.11
N CYS A 91 -4.33 7.57 -9.96
CA CYS A 91 -3.54 7.88 -8.78
C CYS A 91 -4.07 7.10 -7.58
N LEU A 92 -3.17 6.73 -6.65
CA LEU A 92 -3.55 6.21 -5.35
C LEU A 92 -3.90 7.36 -4.43
N LEU A 93 -5.16 7.44 -4.01
CA LEU A 93 -5.70 8.59 -3.30
C LEU A 93 -6.18 8.18 -1.90
N LEU A 94 -5.96 9.06 -0.93
CA LEU A 94 -6.50 8.89 0.42
C LEU A 94 -8.02 9.03 0.42
N THR A 95 -8.69 8.22 1.23
CA THR A 95 -10.15 8.28 1.42
C THR A 95 -10.58 9.33 2.45
N GLY A 96 -9.62 9.83 3.24
CA GLY A 96 -9.88 10.69 4.40
C GLY A 96 -10.27 9.91 5.67
N GLN A 97 -10.42 8.58 5.57
CA GLN A 97 -10.80 7.71 6.68
C GLN A 97 -9.59 6.96 7.22
N GLY A 98 -9.47 6.84 8.55
CA GLY A 98 -8.44 6.03 9.21
C GLY A 98 -6.99 6.50 9.03
N TYR A 99 -6.75 7.55 8.25
CA TYR A 99 -5.43 8.13 8.04
C TYR A 99 -5.54 9.62 7.66
N LYS A 100 -4.85 10.47 8.41
CA LYS A 100 -4.64 11.89 8.08
C LYS A 100 -3.15 12.13 7.91
N LYS A 101 -2.80 12.90 6.89
CA LYS A 101 -1.39 13.21 6.57
C LYS A 101 -0.73 14.11 7.61
#